data_AF-R5GHV2-F1
#
_entry.id   AF-R5GHV2-F1
#
_cell.length_a   1.000
_cell.length_b   1.000
_cell.length_c   1.000
_cell.angle_alpha   90.00
_cell.angle_beta   90.00
_cell.angle_gamma   90.00
#
_symmetry.space_group_name_H-M   'P 1'
#
loop_
_entity.id
_entity.type
_entity.pdbx_description
1 polymer ?
#
loop_
_entity_poly.entity_id
_entity_poly.type
_entity_poly.pdbx_seq_one_letter_code
_entity_poly.pdbx_strand_id
1 'polypeptide(L)' 'MTTSNAVRTLRSFQEEGVVALNGRRIKVLDEEKLQRISRLG' A
#
# COMPACT_ATOMS: atom_id res chain seq x y z
N MET A 1 6.44 -4.33 -13.66
CA MET A 1 6.02 -4.60 -12.26
C MET A 1 6.10 -6.10 -12.04
N THR A 2 6.80 -6.57 -11.00
CA THR A 2 6.88 -8.01 -10.67
C THR A 2 6.05 -8.29 -9.41
N THR A 3 5.58 -9.53 -9.25
CA THR A 3 4.81 -9.94 -8.05
C THR A 3 5.58 -9.66 -6.76
N SER A 4 6.89 -9.96 -6.73
CA SER A 4 7.75 -9.68 -5.58
C SER A 4 7.84 -8.19 -5.26
N ASN A 5 7.83 -7.31 -6.27
CA ASN A 5 7.84 -5.87 -6.04
C ASN A 5 6.49 -5.41 -5.47
N ALA A 6 5.37 -5.88 -6.03
CA ALA A 6 4.03 -5.54 -5.54
C ALA A 6 3.81 -5.96 -4.07
N VAL A 7 4.23 -7.17 -3.70
CA VAL A 7 4.10 -7.66 -2.32
C VAL A 7 4.94 -6.83 -1.35
N ARG A 8 6.17 -6.45 -1.74
CA ARG A 8 7.04 -5.61 -0.91
C ARG A 8 6.43 -4.23 -0.69
N THR A 9 5.95 -3.60 -1.75
CA THR A 9 5.29 -2.29 -1.68
C THR A 9 4.04 -2.32 -0.80
N LEU A 10 3.19 -3.34 -0.93
CA LEU A 10 2.00 -3.50 -0.09
C LEU A 10 2.35 -3.74 1.39
N ARG A 11 3.44 -4.46 1.68
CA ARG A 11 3.95 -4.59 3.06
C ARG A 11 4.38 -3.26 3.64
N SER A 12 5.15 -2.46 2.89
CA SER A 12 5.57 -1.14 3.35
C SER A 12 4.37 -0.23 3.65
N PHE A 13 3.34 -0.23 2.78
CA PHE A 13 2.11 0.52 3.04
C PHE A 13 1.36 0.03 4.29
N GLN A 14 1.44 -1.27 4.62
CA GLN A 14 0.86 -1.82 5.84
C GLN A 14 1.64 -1.41 7.09
N GLU A 15 2.98 -1.50 7.06
CA GLU A 15 3.87 -1.09 8.15
C GLU A 15 3.73 0.41 8.46
N GLU A 16 3.52 1.23 7.42
CA GLU A 16 3.29 2.66 7.54
C GLU A 16 1.84 3.05 7.89
N GLY A 17 0.94 2.08 8.07
CA GLY A 17 -0.46 2.32 8.41
C GLY A 17 -1.29 2.96 7.30
N VAL A 18 -0.84 2.91 6.04
CA VAL A 18 -1.56 3.45 4.87
C VAL A 18 -2.67 2.51 4.43
N VAL A 19 -2.42 1.20 4.49
CA VAL A 19 -3.41 0.16 4.17
C VAL A 19 -3.42 -0.94 5.24
N ALA A 20 -4.55 -1.62 5.38
CA ALA A 20 -4.65 -2.89 6.09
C ALA A 20 -4.82 -4.03 5.08
N LEU A 21 -4.05 -5.10 5.26
CA LEU A 21 -4.14 -6.32 4.45
C LEU A 21 -4.85 -7.42 5.25
N ASN A 22 -5.86 -8.04 4.64
CA ASN A 22 -6.51 -9.24 5.16
C ASN A 22 -6.67 -10.27 4.03
N GLY A 23 -5.69 -11.17 3.92
CA GLY A 23 -5.60 -12.12 2.81
C GLY A 23 -5.53 -11.39 1.47
N ARG A 24 -6.57 -11.58 0.64
CA ARG A 24 -6.70 -10.90 -0.67
C ARG A 24 -7.44 -9.56 -0.61
N ARG A 25 -7.92 -9.15 0.58
CA ARG A 25 -8.64 -7.88 0.76
C ARG A 25 -7.64 -6.81 1.22
N ILE A 26 -7.78 -5.62 0.65
CA ILE A 26 -7.00 -4.44 1.00
C ILE A 26 -8.00 -3.38 1.44
N LYS A 27 -7.78 -2.81 2.63
CA LYS A 27 -8.55 -1.67 3.13
C LYS A 27 -7.63 -0.46 3.18
N VAL A 28 -8.01 0.64 2.56
CA VAL A 28 -7.29 1.92 2.69
C VAL A 28 -7.59 2.52 4.06
N LEU A 29 -6.55 2.91 4.78
CA LEU A 29 -6.65 3.56 6.09
C LEU A 29 -6.35 5.05 5.99
N ASP A 30 -5.44 5.44 5.09
CA ASP A 30 -5.04 6.83 4.82
C ASP A 30 -5.02 7.10 3.31
N GLU A 31 -6.11 7.66 2.80
CA GLU A 31 -6.27 7.94 1.37
C GLU A 31 -5.43 9.14 0.92
N GLU A 32 -5.27 10.18 1.75
CA GLU A 32 -4.45 11.35 1.41
C GLU A 32 -2.98 10.96 1.25
N LYS A 33 -2.44 10.17 2.17
CA LYS A 33 -1.05 9.71 2.09
C LYS A 33 -0.84 8.82 0.86
N LEU A 34 -1.79 7.94 0.55
CA LEU A 34 -1.72 7.09 -0.63
C LEU A 34 -1.78 7.90 -1.94
N GLN A 35 -2.66 8.90 -2.02
CA GLN A 35 -2.74 9.86 -3.13
C GLN A 35 -1.42 10.63 -3.31
N ARG A 36 -0.80 11.08 -2.21
CA ARG A 36 0.49 11.77 -2.25
C ARG A 36 1.60 10.86 -2.77
N ILE A 37 1.68 9.62 -2.29
CA ILE A 37 2.64 8.62 -2.78
C ILE A 37 2.43 8.37 -4.27
N SER A 38 1.18 8.26 -4.74
CA SER A 38 0.87 8.06 -6.16
C SER A 38 1.30 9.22 -7.05
N ARG A 39 1.33 10.46 -6.54
CA ARG A 39 1.76 11.64 -7.30
C ARG A 39 3.28 11.82 -7.33
N LEU A 40 3.97 11.28 -6.34
CA LEU A 40 5.43 11.33 -6.19
C LEU A 40 6.14 10.15 -6.87
N GLY A 41 5.37 9.22 -7.46
CA GLY A 41 5.85 7.98 -8.08
C GLY A 41 7.03 8.15 -9.01
#